data_AF-A0AAE3C879-F1
#
_entry.id   AF-A0AAE3C879-F1
#
_cell.length_a   1.000
_cell.length_b   1.000
_cell.length_c   1.000
_cell.angle_alpha   90.00
_cell.angle_beta   90.00
_cell.angle_gamma   90.00
#
_symmetry.space_group_name_H-M   'P 1'
#
loop_
_entity.id
_entity.type
_entity.pdbx_description
1 polymer ?
#
loop_
_entity_poly.entity_id
_entity_poly.type
_entity_poly.pdbx_seq_one_letter_code
_entity_poly.pdbx_strand_id
1 'polypeptide(L)' 'IDHNTLVIPGLAARLKGDLEDATGMTILVGPTDSGRIPSWMETHWKKIKGET' A
#
# COMPACT_ATOMS: atom_id res chain seq x y z
N ILE A 1 2.37 10.08 -13.55
CA ILE A 1 2.10 9.11 -12.46
C ILE A 1 2.02 7.75 -13.14
N ASP A 2 3.09 6.96 -13.06
CA ASP A 2 3.23 5.68 -13.79
C ASP A 2 3.02 4.46 -12.86
N HIS A 3 2.34 4.69 -11.73
CA HIS A 3 2.01 3.66 -10.76
C HIS A 3 0.49 3.54 -10.63
N ASN A 4 0.02 2.30 -10.49
CA ASN A 4 -1.39 1.97 -10.26
C ASN A 4 -1.56 1.31 -8.89
N THR A 5 -0.99 1.92 -7.86
CA THR A 5 -0.90 1.35 -6.50
C THR A 5 -1.37 2.37 -5.47
N LEU A 6 -2.25 1.97 -4.56
CA LEU A 6 -2.78 2.79 -3.48
C LEU A 6 -2.40 2.17 -2.11
N VAL A 7 -1.90 2.99 -1.19
CA VAL A 7 -1.59 2.57 0.19
C VAL A 7 -2.71 3.04 1.12
N ILE A 8 -3.33 2.12 1.85
CA ILE A 8 -4.37 2.40 2.85
C ILE A 8 -3.83 2.21 4.28
N PRO A 9 -4.39 2.88 5.29
CA PRO A 9 -3.98 2.66 6.69
C PRO A 9 -4.21 1.21 7.13
N GLY A 10 -3.39 0.73 8.07
CA GLY A 10 -3.54 -0.61 8.65
C GLY A 10 -4.94 -0.88 9.23
N LEU A 11 -5.58 0.15 9.79
CA LEU A 11 -6.95 0.07 10.32
C LEU A 11 -8.02 -0.17 9.23
N ALA A 12 -7.72 0.20 7.99
CA ALA A 12 -8.61 0.03 6.85
C ALA A 12 -8.37 -1.27 6.08
N ALA A 13 -7.45 -2.15 6.54
CA ALA A 13 -7.01 -3.34 5.83
C ALA A 13 -8.16 -4.24 5.31
N ARG A 14 -9.28 -4.29 6.04
CA ARG A 14 -10.46 -5.08 5.65
C ARG A 14 -11.09 -4.64 4.32
N LEU A 15 -10.91 -3.39 3.92
CA LEU A 15 -11.47 -2.82 2.69
C LEU A 15 -10.64 -3.17 1.46
N LYS A 16 -9.50 -3.87 1.63
CA LYS A 16 -8.56 -4.12 0.54
C LYS A 16 -9.23 -4.75 -0.68
N GLY A 17 -9.98 -5.85 -0.49
CA GLY A 17 -10.65 -6.56 -1.59
C GLY A 17 -11.63 -5.66 -2.33
N ASP A 18 -12.58 -5.06 -1.60
CA ASP A 18 -13.57 -4.15 -2.17
C ASP A 18 -12.92 -2.99 -2.95
N LEU A 19 -11.79 -2.46 -2.48
CA LEU A 19 -11.04 -1.40 -3.15
C LEU A 19 -10.29 -1.90 -4.39
N GLU A 20 -9.70 -3.09 -4.36
CA GLU A 20 -9.08 -3.72 -5.54
C GLU A 20 -10.13 -3.93 -6.64
N ASP A 21 -11.30 -4.46 -6.28
CA ASP A 21 -12.42 -4.68 -7.21
C ASP A 21 -12.99 -3.38 -7.78
N ALA A 22 -13.18 -2.36 -6.94
CA ALA A 22 -13.80 -1.10 -7.35
C ALA A 22 -12.86 -0.18 -8.15
N THR A 23 -11.56 -0.23 -7.88
CA THR A 23 -10.59 0.72 -8.47
C THR A 23 -9.69 0.09 -9.53
N GLY A 24 -9.53 -1.24 -9.53
CA GLY A 24 -8.55 -1.95 -10.36
C GLY A 24 -7.10 -1.61 -10.02
N MET A 25 -6.85 -0.97 -8.88
CA MET A 25 -5.50 -0.61 -8.39
C MET A 25 -4.95 -1.72 -7.50
N THR A 26 -3.63 -1.85 -7.45
CA THR A 26 -2.96 -2.66 -6.42
C THR A 26 -3.10 -1.97 -5.07
N ILE A 27 -3.73 -2.63 -4.10
CA ILE A 27 -3.91 -2.05 -2.76
C ILE A 27 -2.88 -2.61 -1.77
N LEU A 28 -2.14 -1.72 -1.12
CA LEU A 28 -1.18 -2.05 -0.07
C LEU A 28 -1.71 -1.59 1.29
N VAL A 29 -1.49 -2.42 2.30
CA VAL A 29 -1.82 -2.09 3.68
C VAL A 29 -0.59 -1.48 4.33
N GLY A 30 -0.66 -0.18 4.59
CA GLY A 30 0.32 0.61 5.33
C GLY A 30 0.28 0.33 6.83
N PRO A 31 1.11 1.03 7.62
CA PRO A 31 1.12 0.89 9.06
C PRO A 31 -0.18 1.39 9.71
N THR A 32 -0.45 0.94 10.94
CA THR A 32 -1.56 1.45 11.77
C THR A 32 -1.38 2.92 12.15
N ASP A 33 -0.14 3.35 12.38
CA ASP A 33 0.24 4.71 12.74
C ASP A 33 1.08 5.36 11.63
N SER A 34 0.78 6.62 11.29
CA SER A 34 1.43 7.34 10.19
C SER A 34 2.90 7.63 10.42
N GLY A 35 3.36 7.72 11.68
CA GLY A 35 4.77 7.93 12.01
C GLY A 35 5.68 6.80 11.55
N ARG A 36 5.13 5.61 11.27
CA ARG A 36 5.89 4.45 10.79
C ARG A 36 5.99 4.34 9.26
N ILE A 37 5.35 5.25 8.52
CA ILE A 37 5.38 5.27 7.04
C ILE A 37 6.81 5.25 6.48
N PRO A 38 7.79 6.03 7.00
CA PRO A 38 9.15 6.01 6.46
C PRO A 38 9.76 4.61 6.42
N SER A 39 9.79 3.92 7.57
CA SER A 39 10.32 2.55 7.68
C SER A 39 9.52 1.51 6.88
N TRP A 40 8.21 1.73 6.74
CA TRP A 40 7.36 0.85 5.94
C TRP A 40 7.67 0.98 4.44
N MET A 41 7.86 2.21 3.95
CA MET A 41 8.18 2.48 2.54
C MET A 41 9.50 1.84 2.12
N GLU A 42 10.52 1.91 2.96
CA GLU A 42 11.84 1.31 2.67
C GLU A 42 11.78 -0.19 2.42
N THR A 43 10.85 -0.89 3.07
CA THR A 43 10.76 -2.36 3.06
C THR A 43 9.64 -2.89 2.18
N HIS A 44 8.57 -2.13 1.93
CA HIS A 44 7.38 -2.60 1.23
C HIS A 44 7.26 -2.00 -0.18
N TRP A 45 7.64 -0.73 -0.36
CA TRP A 45 7.51 -0.07 -1.67
C TRP A 45 8.57 -0.55 -2.67
N LYS A 46 9.83 -0.66 -2.24
CA LYS A 46 10.94 -1.13 -3.09
C LYS A 46 10.74 -2.55 -3.62
N LYS A 47 10.18 -3.44 -2.78
CA LYS A 47 9.84 -4.82 -3.17
C LYS A 47 8.85 -4.88 -4.34
N ILE A 48 7.96 -3.89 -4.46
CA ILE A 48 6.92 -3.87 -5.51
C ILE A 48 7.47 -3.33 -6.83
N LYS A 49 8.49 -2.47 -6.78
CA LYS A 49 9.19 -2.00 -7.99
C LYS A 49 10.21 -3.00 -8.53
N GLY A 50 10.47 -4.12 -7.84
CA GLY A 50 11.49 -5.09 -8.24
C GLY A 50 12.92 -4.54 -8.12
N GLU A 51 13.09 -3.43 -7.39
CA GLU A 51 14.37 -2.81 -7.11
C GLU A 51 14.93 -3.46 -5.84
N THR A 52 15.62 -4.59 -6.00
CA THR A 52 16.50 -5.15 -4.95
C THR A 52 17.71 -4.26 -4.73
#